data_AF-A0A1V0FZK4-F1
#
_entry.id   AF-A0A1V0FZK4-F1
#
_cell.length_a   1.000
_cell.length_b   1.000
_cell.length_c   1.000
_cell.angle_alpha   90.00
_cell.angle_beta   90.00
_cell.angle_gamma   90.00
#
_symmetry.space_group_name_H-M   'P 1'
#
loop_
_entity.id
_entity.type
_entity.pdbx_description
1 polymer ?
#
loop_
_entity_poly.entity_id
_entity_poly.type
_entity_poly.pdbx_seq_one_letter_code
_entity_poly.pdbx_strand_id
1 'polypeptide(L)'
;MTEQTAHMFLTGPKVIEKATGETVCPDRLGGASVQHQTSGNVHYTGKDEQDVLKAVRTLLTYIPTTKQPDMHTEVQKHDAVDPGKILPKDPSRTYDVKQVVTAIIDPGSFFETQPCLSKNIVTGFARLKGAPIGVVANQPKVLAGSLDLDAADKAARFIRFCDAFHIPILTLVDVPGFLPGEKAEHAGIIRHGAKLLYAYA
;
A
#
# COMPACT_ATOMS: atom_id res chain seq x y z
N MET A 1 11.50 -5.68 5.00
CA MET A 1 12.54 -5.70 6.06
C MET A 1 12.17 -6.78 7.07
N THR A 2 13.16 -7.45 7.66
CA THR A 2 12.89 -8.39 8.77
C THR A 2 12.64 -7.60 10.05
N GLU A 3 11.68 -8.06 10.84
CA GLU A 3 11.39 -7.47 12.14
C GLU A 3 12.56 -7.68 13.10
N GLN A 4 12.78 -6.72 13.99
CA GLN A 4 13.80 -6.71 15.07
C GLN A 4 15.28 -6.74 14.64
N THR A 5 15.59 -7.24 13.45
CA THR A 5 16.97 -7.52 13.00
C THR A 5 17.45 -6.57 11.91
N ALA A 6 16.54 -5.89 11.20
CA ALA A 6 16.89 -4.95 10.15
C ALA A 6 16.70 -3.48 10.58
N HIS A 7 17.69 -2.66 10.22
CA HIS A 7 17.66 -1.21 10.37
C HIS A 7 18.08 -0.52 9.08
N MET A 8 17.54 0.67 8.84
CA MET A 8 17.92 1.52 7.71
C MET A 8 17.95 2.97 8.16
N PHE A 9 19.05 3.67 7.92
CA PHE A 9 19.22 5.10 8.17
C PHE A 9 20.40 5.60 7.34
N LEU A 10 20.39 6.88 6.96
CA LEU A 10 21.50 7.48 6.22
C LEU A 10 22.72 7.69 7.12
N THR A 11 22.49 8.19 8.34
CA THR A 11 23.52 8.48 9.32
C THR A 11 23.31 7.62 10.57
N GLY A 12 24.36 6.93 11.02
CA GLY A 12 24.26 6.02 12.15
C GLY A 12 24.06 6.73 13.50
N PRO A 13 23.44 6.07 14.49
CA PRO A 13 23.14 6.65 15.81
C PRO A 13 24.34 7.32 16.48
N LYS A 14 25.52 6.68 16.45
CA LYS A 14 26.76 7.22 17.04
C LYS A 14 27.23 8.53 16.42
N VAL A 15 26.93 8.75 15.14
CA VAL A 15 27.30 10.00 14.45
C VAL A 15 26.30 11.10 14.80
N ILE A 16 25.01 10.77 14.92
CA ILE A 16 23.98 11.71 15.38
C ILE A 16 24.29 12.15 16.81
N GLU A 17 24.56 11.21 17.71
CA GLU A 17 24.96 11.48 19.10
C GLU A 17 26.11 12.47 19.21
N LYS A 18 27.16 12.28 18.39
CA LYS A 18 28.31 13.19 18.38
C LYS A 18 27.99 14.57 17.82
N ALA A 19 27.06 14.67 16.87
CA ALA A 19 26.74 15.92 16.19
C ALA A 19 25.67 16.75 16.93
N THR A 20 24.67 16.10 17.51
CA THR A 20 23.51 16.74 18.14
C THR A 20 23.52 16.66 19.66
N GLY A 21 24.32 15.75 20.24
CA GLY A 21 24.30 15.44 21.67
C GLY A 21 23.12 14.56 22.10
N GLU A 22 22.25 14.16 21.19
CA GLU A 22 21.07 13.35 21.49
C GLU A 22 21.39 11.85 21.46
N THR A 23 21.06 11.11 22.52
CA THR A 23 21.13 9.64 22.52
C THR A 23 20.02 9.05 21.66
N VAL A 24 20.38 8.24 20.66
CA VAL A 24 19.41 7.73 19.68
C VAL A 24 19.37 6.20 19.71
N CYS A 25 18.18 5.65 19.95
CA CYS A 25 17.94 4.21 19.85
C CYS A 25 17.86 3.79 18.36
N PRO A 26 18.66 2.81 17.89
CA PRO A 26 18.63 2.33 16.50
C PRO A 26 17.25 1.91 16.02
N ASP A 27 16.48 1.20 16.87
CA ASP A 27 15.12 0.74 16.55
C ASP A 27 14.17 1.91 16.32
N ARG A 28 14.29 2.96 17.14
CA ARG A 28 13.46 4.17 17.03
C ARG A 28 13.91 5.09 15.90
N LEU A 29 15.18 5.00 15.49
CA LEU A 29 15.70 5.78 14.37
C LEU A 29 15.30 5.19 13.02
N GLY A 30 15.43 3.88 12.87
CA GLY A 30 15.34 3.25 11.55
C GLY A 30 15.02 1.76 11.56
N GLY A 31 14.47 1.24 12.65
CA GLY A 31 13.97 -0.13 12.70
C GLY A 31 12.81 -0.36 11.71
N ALA A 32 12.54 -1.62 11.40
CA ALA A 32 11.52 -2.04 10.44
C ALA A 32 10.14 -1.38 10.67
N SER A 33 9.70 -1.23 11.92
CA SER A 33 8.42 -0.60 12.27
C SER A 33 8.38 0.87 11.85
N VAL A 34 9.41 1.66 12.19
CA VAL A 34 9.51 3.09 11.83
C VAL A 34 9.53 3.24 10.31
N GLN A 35 10.28 2.38 9.63
CA GLN A 35 10.41 2.44 8.18
C GLN A 35 9.14 2.07 7.41
N HIS A 36 8.29 1.24 8.01
CA HIS A 36 7.03 0.77 7.43
C HIS A 36 5.83 1.67 7.82
N GLN A 37 5.81 2.20 9.03
CA GLN A 37 4.67 2.95 9.59
C GLN A 37 4.79 4.46 9.46
N THR A 38 6.02 4.99 9.50
CA THR A 38 6.26 6.43 9.65
C THR A 38 6.96 7.01 8.44
N SER A 39 8.12 6.46 8.04
CA SER A 39 8.87 7.05 6.91
C SER A 39 8.34 6.60 5.54
N GLY A 40 7.61 5.49 5.48
CA GLY A 40 7.08 4.92 4.25
C GLY A 40 8.11 4.32 3.30
N ASN A 41 9.36 4.13 3.74
CA ASN A 41 10.41 3.56 2.87
C ASN A 41 10.24 2.06 2.63
N VAL A 42 9.51 1.35 3.49
CA VAL A 42 9.37 -0.12 3.45
C VAL A 42 7.95 -0.51 3.12
N HIS A 43 7.83 -1.46 2.18
CA HIS A 43 6.55 -1.90 1.64
C HIS A 43 6.00 -3.16 2.30
N TYR A 44 6.88 -3.92 2.97
CA TYR A 44 6.55 -5.16 3.67
C TYR A 44 7.55 -5.41 4.79
N THR A 45 7.04 -5.87 5.93
CA THR A 45 7.85 -6.39 7.04
C THR A 45 7.41 -7.81 7.33
N GLY A 46 8.38 -8.68 7.63
CA GLY A 46 8.14 -10.07 8.00
C GLY A 46 8.91 -10.42 9.26
N LYS A 47 8.41 -11.39 10.02
CA LYS A 47 8.96 -11.77 11.33
C LYS A 47 10.41 -12.28 11.26
N ASP A 48 10.78 -12.87 10.14
CA ASP A 48 12.10 -13.46 9.89
C ASP A 48 12.46 -13.38 8.39
N GLU A 49 13.69 -13.76 8.05
CA GLU A 49 14.17 -13.72 6.66
C GLU A 49 13.37 -14.63 5.74
N GLN A 50 12.91 -15.78 6.22
CA GLN A 50 12.16 -16.72 5.41
C GLN A 50 10.79 -16.15 5.01
N ASP A 51 10.13 -15.46 5.94
CA ASP A 51 8.87 -14.77 5.72
C ASP A 51 9.02 -13.66 4.66
N VAL A 52 10.07 -12.84 4.79
CA VAL A 52 10.38 -11.79 3.81
C VAL A 52 10.69 -12.38 2.43
N LEU A 53 11.50 -13.45 2.35
CA LEU A 53 11.82 -14.11 1.09
C LEU A 53 10.59 -14.76 0.45
N LYS A 54 9.66 -15.32 1.24
CA LYS A 54 8.38 -15.82 0.73
C LYS A 54 7.54 -14.68 0.16
N ALA A 55 7.43 -13.55 0.86
CA ALA A 55 6.71 -12.38 0.37
C ALA A 55 7.31 -11.84 -0.95
N VAL A 56 8.64 -11.81 -1.07
CA VAL A 56 9.33 -11.43 -2.32
C VAL A 56 8.99 -12.40 -3.45
N ARG A 57 9.04 -13.72 -3.21
CA ARG A 57 8.64 -14.72 -4.21
C ARG A 57 7.20 -14.53 -4.65
N THR A 58 6.28 -14.31 -3.71
CA THR A 58 4.87 -14.02 -4.00
C THR A 58 4.71 -12.76 -4.84
N LEU A 59 5.39 -11.66 -4.48
CA LEU A 59 5.38 -10.41 -5.25
C LEU A 59 5.81 -10.63 -6.70
N LEU A 60 6.90 -11.37 -6.92
CA LEU A 60 7.42 -11.65 -8.26
C LEU A 60 6.41 -12.42 -9.14
N THR A 61 5.45 -13.14 -8.56
CA THR A 61 4.39 -13.81 -9.33
C THR A 61 3.35 -12.85 -9.94
N TYR A 62 3.29 -11.60 -9.48
CA TYR A 62 2.39 -10.56 -10.03
C TYR A 62 3.06 -9.70 -11.10
N ILE A 63 4.39 -9.69 -11.16
CA ILE A 63 5.15 -8.83 -12.09
C ILE A 63 5.36 -9.59 -13.41
N PRO A 64 4.83 -9.08 -14.53
CA PRO A 64 5.04 -9.70 -15.82
C PRO A 64 6.52 -9.77 -16.21
N THR A 65 6.91 -10.91 -16.80
CA THR A 65 8.22 -11.10 -17.41
C THR A 65 8.05 -11.36 -18.89
N THR A 66 9.10 -11.15 -19.69
CA THR A 66 9.09 -11.40 -21.14
C THR A 66 8.80 -12.85 -21.54
N LYS A 67 8.84 -13.78 -20.58
CA LYS A 67 8.44 -15.18 -20.73
C LYS A 67 7.34 -15.50 -19.72
N GLN A 68 6.16 -14.88 -19.85
CA GLN A 68 5.02 -15.38 -19.09
C GLN A 68 4.51 -16.66 -19.77
N PRO A 69 4.52 -17.82 -19.09
CA PRO A 69 3.66 -18.91 -19.51
C PRO A 69 2.22 -18.43 -19.40
N ASP A 70 1.35 -18.87 -20.31
CA ASP A 70 -0.09 -18.62 -20.22
C ASP A 70 -0.58 -19.01 -18.82
N MET A 71 -0.80 -18.02 -17.96
CA MET A 71 -1.42 -18.24 -16.66
C MET A 71 -2.93 -18.34 -16.89
N HIS A 72 -3.34 -19.34 -17.66
CA HIS A 72 -4.68 -19.90 -17.56
C HIS A 72 -4.72 -20.73 -16.28
N THR A 73 -4.64 -20.06 -15.13
CA THR A 73 -5.04 -20.69 -13.87
C THR A 73 -6.54 -20.92 -13.98
N GLU A 74 -6.98 -22.16 -13.79
CA GLU A 74 -8.40 -22.47 -13.69
C GLU A 74 -9.04 -21.50 -12.69
N VAL A 75 -9.94 -20.65 -13.18
CA VAL A 75 -10.67 -19.71 -12.35
C VAL A 75 -11.59 -20.54 -11.48
N GLN A 76 -11.23 -20.72 -10.21
CA GLN A 76 -12.11 -21.37 -9.26
C GLN A 76 -13.38 -20.53 -9.16
N LYS A 77 -14.50 -21.08 -9.64
CA LYS A 77 -15.81 -20.52 -9.39
C LYS A 77 -16.04 -20.57 -7.88
N HIS A 78 -16.19 -19.42 -7.26
CA HIS A 78 -16.60 -19.32 -5.87
C HIS A 78 -17.93 -18.56 -5.79
N ASP A 79 -18.64 -18.75 -4.67
CA ASP A 79 -19.80 -17.94 -4.34
C ASP A 79 -19.31 -16.51 -4.07
N ALA A 80 -19.36 -15.66 -5.09
CA ALA A 80 -18.99 -14.27 -4.94
C ALA A 80 -19.97 -13.57 -4.01
N VAL A 81 -19.45 -13.00 -2.92
CA VAL A 81 -20.25 -12.10 -2.07
C VAL A 81 -20.58 -10.88 -2.92
N ASP A 82 -21.86 -10.55 -3.04
CA ASP A 82 -22.28 -9.31 -3.67
C ASP A 82 -21.65 -8.12 -2.93
N PRO A 83 -20.75 -7.35 -3.57
CA PRO A 83 -20.10 -6.21 -2.92
C PRO A 83 -21.10 -5.19 -2.37
N GLY A 84 -22.29 -5.06 -2.98
CA GLY A 84 -23.35 -4.16 -2.52
C GLY A 84 -23.88 -4.49 -1.12
N LYS A 85 -23.71 -5.74 -0.64
CA LYS A 85 -24.10 -6.13 0.72
C LYS A 85 -23.08 -5.70 1.78
N ILE A 86 -21.87 -5.34 1.38
CA ILE A 86 -20.80 -4.88 2.28
C ILE A 86 -21.00 -3.39 2.61
N LEU A 87 -21.52 -2.62 1.65
CA LEU A 87 -21.74 -1.19 1.82
C LEU A 87 -22.88 -0.95 2.84
N PRO A 88 -22.67 -0.08 3.84
CA PRO A 88 -23.72 0.27 4.78
C PRO A 88 -24.81 1.08 4.08
N LYS A 89 -26.07 0.86 4.47
CA LYS A 89 -27.21 1.64 3.97
C LYS A 89 -27.17 3.10 4.40
N ASP A 90 -26.57 3.37 5.55
CA ASP A 90 -26.37 4.71 6.09
C ASP A 90 -25.04 5.27 5.57
N PRO A 91 -25.05 6.38 4.79
CA PRO A 91 -23.86 6.95 4.20
C PRO A 91 -22.87 7.54 5.23
N SER A 92 -23.31 7.76 6.48
CA SER A 92 -22.42 8.24 7.55
C SER A 92 -21.56 7.12 8.14
N ARG A 93 -21.89 5.85 7.86
CA ARG A 93 -21.17 4.69 8.39
C ARG A 93 -20.02 4.29 7.47
N THR A 94 -18.91 3.93 8.08
CA THR A 94 -17.72 3.44 7.37
C THR A 94 -17.76 1.91 7.21
N TYR A 95 -16.98 1.40 6.27
CA TYR A 95 -16.81 -0.03 6.00
C TYR A 95 -15.36 -0.33 5.62
N ASP A 96 -15.01 -1.63 5.60
CA ASP A 96 -13.68 -2.05 5.20
C ASP A 96 -13.62 -2.30 3.71
N VAL A 97 -12.91 -1.43 2.97
CA VAL A 97 -12.76 -1.61 1.52
C VAL A 97 -12.07 -2.91 1.16
N LYS A 98 -11.26 -3.51 2.05
CA LYS A 98 -10.59 -4.80 1.78
C LYS A 98 -11.59 -5.94 1.62
N GLN A 99 -12.77 -5.85 2.25
CA GLN A 99 -13.84 -6.81 2.05
C GLN A 99 -14.42 -6.69 0.63
N VAL A 100 -14.58 -5.46 0.13
CA VAL A 100 -15.02 -5.18 -1.25
C VAL A 100 -13.97 -5.69 -2.25
N VAL A 101 -12.69 -5.41 -2.01
CA VAL A 101 -11.59 -5.93 -2.84
C VAL A 101 -11.64 -7.45 -2.89
N THR A 102 -11.73 -8.12 -1.74
CA THR A 102 -11.76 -9.59 -1.64
C THR A 102 -12.99 -10.21 -2.33
N ALA A 103 -14.10 -9.47 -2.41
CA ALA A 103 -15.31 -9.92 -3.10
C ALA A 103 -15.20 -9.86 -4.64
N ILE A 104 -14.27 -9.06 -5.17
CA ILE A 104 -14.08 -8.83 -6.62
C ILE A 104 -12.97 -9.72 -7.20
N ILE A 105 -11.86 -9.86 -6.48
CA ILE A 105 -10.64 -10.52 -6.97
C ILE A 105 -10.70 -12.04 -6.79
N ASP A 106 -9.76 -12.75 -7.43
CA ASP A 106 -9.60 -14.19 -7.24
C ASP A 106 -9.27 -14.52 -5.76
N PRO A 107 -9.88 -15.58 -5.18
CA PRO A 107 -9.70 -15.92 -3.77
C PRO A 107 -8.24 -16.08 -3.36
N GLY A 108 -7.86 -15.49 -2.21
CA GLY A 108 -6.52 -15.60 -1.65
C GLY A 108 -5.42 -14.89 -2.47
N SER A 109 -5.78 -14.11 -3.50
CA SER A 109 -4.79 -13.44 -4.36
C SER A 109 -4.36 -12.05 -3.86
N PHE A 110 -4.97 -11.50 -2.81
CA PHE A 110 -4.62 -10.15 -2.38
C PHE A 110 -3.25 -10.10 -1.69
N PHE A 111 -2.33 -9.35 -2.27
CA PHE A 111 -1.02 -9.02 -1.71
C PHE A 111 -0.95 -7.51 -1.46
N GLU A 112 -1.25 -7.09 -0.24
CA GLU A 112 -1.25 -5.67 0.14
C GLU A 112 0.17 -5.10 0.28
N THR A 113 0.39 -3.91 -0.27
CA THR A 113 1.65 -3.16 -0.16
C THR A 113 1.51 -1.99 0.80
N GLN A 114 2.52 -1.80 1.67
CA GLN A 114 2.53 -0.77 2.71
C GLN A 114 1.25 -0.78 3.58
N PRO A 115 0.81 -1.94 4.13
CA PRO A 115 -0.41 -2.02 4.95
C PRO A 115 -0.37 -1.14 6.22
N CYS A 116 0.82 -0.71 6.64
CA CYS A 116 0.98 0.06 7.87
C CYS A 116 1.19 1.57 7.66
N LEU A 117 1.44 2.03 6.42
CA LEU A 117 1.55 3.45 6.05
C LEU A 117 0.21 3.93 5.44
N SER A 118 -0.26 5.11 5.85
CA SER A 118 -1.47 5.76 5.32
C SER A 118 -2.60 4.79 5.04
N LYS A 119 -3.14 4.25 6.14
CA LYS A 119 -4.18 3.21 6.10
C LYS A 119 -5.51 3.69 5.53
N ASN A 120 -5.64 4.99 5.25
CA ASN A 120 -6.72 5.65 4.50
C ASN A 120 -6.70 5.34 3.00
N ILE A 121 -5.60 4.80 2.46
CA ILE A 121 -5.54 4.23 1.10
C ILE A 121 -4.93 2.84 1.11
N VAL A 122 -5.57 1.91 0.43
CA VAL A 122 -5.12 0.53 0.23
C VAL A 122 -4.51 0.43 -1.15
N THR A 123 -3.32 -0.14 -1.22
CA THR A 123 -2.63 -0.48 -2.47
C THR A 123 -2.18 -1.93 -2.38
N GLY A 124 -2.23 -2.67 -3.48
CA GLY A 124 -1.77 -4.05 -3.49
C GLY A 124 -1.95 -4.73 -4.83
N PHE A 125 -1.35 -5.90 -4.98
CA PHE A 125 -1.54 -6.75 -6.16
C PHE A 125 -2.65 -7.77 -5.90
N ALA A 126 -3.35 -8.14 -6.95
CA ALA A 126 -4.36 -9.20 -6.93
C ALA A 126 -4.38 -9.94 -8.27
N ARG A 127 -5.25 -10.94 -8.39
CA ARG A 127 -5.58 -11.54 -9.68
C ARG A 127 -7.05 -11.40 -9.99
N LEU A 128 -7.36 -11.26 -11.28
CA LEU A 128 -8.70 -11.40 -11.83
C LEU A 128 -8.62 -12.42 -12.97
N LYS A 129 -9.32 -13.54 -12.81
CA LYS A 129 -9.28 -14.65 -13.78
C LYS A 129 -7.84 -15.12 -14.07
N GLY A 130 -7.00 -15.18 -13.04
CA GLY A 130 -5.58 -15.57 -13.14
C GLY A 130 -4.62 -14.45 -13.56
N ALA A 131 -5.11 -13.36 -14.16
CA ALA A 131 -4.28 -12.26 -14.62
C ALA A 131 -3.95 -11.28 -13.47
N PRO A 132 -2.68 -10.83 -13.34
CA PRO A 132 -2.30 -9.88 -12.29
C PRO A 132 -2.94 -8.50 -12.54
N ILE A 133 -3.42 -7.89 -11.46
CA ILE A 133 -3.91 -6.50 -11.42
C ILE A 133 -3.31 -5.77 -10.22
N GLY A 134 -3.18 -4.45 -10.34
CA GLY A 134 -2.96 -3.55 -9.23
C GLY A 134 -4.29 -3.06 -8.68
N VAL A 135 -4.42 -2.94 -7.37
CA VAL A 135 -5.61 -2.42 -6.69
C VAL A 135 -5.23 -1.14 -5.98
N VAL A 136 -6.02 -0.08 -6.19
CA VAL A 136 -5.94 1.18 -5.43
C VAL A 136 -7.32 1.48 -4.88
N ALA A 137 -7.48 1.59 -3.57
CA ALA A 137 -8.79 1.73 -2.95
C ALA A 137 -8.77 2.66 -1.74
N ASN A 138 -9.71 3.60 -1.67
CA ASN A 138 -9.89 4.41 -0.47
C ASN A 138 -10.41 3.55 0.68
N GLN A 139 -9.97 3.81 1.92
CA GLN A 139 -10.39 3.07 3.11
C GLN A 139 -11.24 3.97 4.02
N PRO A 140 -12.58 3.92 3.92
CA PRO A 140 -13.47 4.75 4.72
C PRO A 140 -13.29 4.59 6.24
N LYS A 141 -12.87 3.42 6.74
CA LYS A 141 -12.60 3.23 8.18
C LYS A 141 -11.48 4.12 8.73
N VAL A 142 -10.63 4.68 7.88
CA VAL A 142 -9.48 5.49 8.29
C VAL A 142 -9.57 6.85 7.62
N LEU A 143 -9.66 7.92 8.43
CA LEU A 143 -9.80 9.30 7.95
C LEU A 143 -10.94 9.48 6.92
N ALA A 144 -12.01 8.70 7.03
CA ALA A 144 -13.12 8.68 6.07
C ALA A 144 -12.71 8.44 4.61
N GLY A 145 -11.56 7.79 4.36
CA GLY A 145 -11.03 7.57 3.01
C GLY A 145 -10.40 8.81 2.35
N SER A 146 -10.24 9.89 3.11
CA SER A 146 -9.63 11.15 2.63
C SER A 146 -8.19 10.93 2.18
N LEU A 147 -7.74 11.71 1.21
CA LEU A 147 -6.34 11.69 0.74
C LEU A 147 -5.47 12.65 1.56
N ASP A 148 -4.32 12.17 2.02
CA ASP A 148 -3.26 12.96 2.64
C ASP A 148 -1.94 12.85 1.84
N LEU A 149 -0.87 13.49 2.33
CA LEU A 149 0.41 13.54 1.63
C LEU A 149 0.97 12.14 1.39
N ASP A 150 0.93 11.31 2.43
CA ASP A 150 1.49 9.97 2.43
C ASP A 150 0.62 9.01 1.60
N ALA A 151 -0.72 9.12 1.64
CA ALA A 151 -1.60 8.37 0.75
C ALA A 151 -1.38 8.71 -0.73
N ALA A 152 -1.20 10.00 -1.04
CA ALA A 152 -0.92 10.44 -2.40
C ALA A 152 0.41 9.89 -2.90
N ASP A 153 1.49 9.97 -2.12
CA ASP A 153 2.79 9.44 -2.49
C ASP A 153 2.78 7.91 -2.63
N LYS A 154 2.14 7.21 -1.68
CA LYS A 154 1.95 5.76 -1.68
C LYS A 154 1.25 5.29 -2.96
N ALA A 155 0.08 5.84 -3.24
CA ALA A 155 -0.70 5.44 -4.42
C ALA A 155 -0.03 5.84 -5.73
N ALA A 156 0.52 7.06 -5.82
CA ALA A 156 1.17 7.55 -7.03
C ALA A 156 2.34 6.65 -7.45
N ARG A 157 3.21 6.26 -6.49
CA ARG A 157 4.33 5.37 -6.80
C ARG A 157 3.86 3.98 -7.20
N PHE A 158 2.84 3.45 -6.53
CA PHE A 158 2.26 2.14 -6.84
C PHE A 158 1.66 2.11 -8.26
N ILE A 159 0.88 3.13 -8.63
CA ILE A 159 0.28 3.26 -9.96
C ILE A 159 1.35 3.30 -11.04
N ARG A 160 2.38 4.15 -10.88
CA ARG A 160 3.48 4.25 -11.85
C ARG A 160 4.27 2.95 -11.98
N PHE A 161 4.40 2.18 -10.89
CA PHE A 161 4.98 0.85 -10.96
C PHE A 161 4.11 -0.10 -11.79
N CYS A 162 2.80 -0.13 -11.53
CA CYS A 162 1.88 -0.98 -12.29
C CYS A 162 1.92 -0.64 -13.78
N ASP A 163 1.84 0.64 -14.13
CA ASP A 163 1.93 1.14 -15.50
C ASP A 163 3.23 0.71 -16.20
N ALA A 164 4.39 0.91 -15.54
CA ALA A 164 5.69 0.56 -16.09
C ALA A 164 5.86 -0.94 -16.39
N PHE A 165 5.10 -1.81 -15.72
CA PHE A 165 5.10 -3.26 -15.93
C PHE A 165 3.84 -3.77 -16.62
N HIS A 166 3.02 -2.88 -17.20
CA HIS A 166 1.79 -3.21 -17.91
C HIS A 166 0.79 -4.02 -17.06
N ILE A 167 0.74 -3.74 -15.75
CA ILE A 167 -0.22 -4.33 -14.82
C ILE A 167 -1.48 -3.43 -14.82
N PRO A 168 -2.66 -3.95 -15.23
CA PRO A 168 -3.90 -3.18 -15.19
C PRO A 168 -4.25 -2.74 -13.77
N ILE A 169 -4.89 -1.57 -13.65
CA ILE A 169 -5.25 -0.99 -12.35
C ILE A 169 -6.77 -1.05 -12.15
N LEU A 170 -7.19 -1.62 -11.03
CA LEU A 170 -8.55 -1.55 -10.49
C LEU A 170 -8.59 -0.49 -9.38
N THR A 171 -9.33 0.60 -9.62
CA THR A 171 -9.51 1.67 -8.63
C THR A 171 -10.90 1.61 -8.01
N LEU A 172 -10.97 1.52 -6.68
CA LEU A 172 -12.22 1.60 -5.91
C LEU A 172 -12.29 2.95 -5.20
N VAL A 173 -13.22 3.80 -5.64
CA VAL A 173 -13.29 5.20 -5.25
C VAL A 173 -14.36 5.40 -4.18
N ASP A 174 -13.93 5.82 -2.99
CA ASP A 174 -14.79 6.30 -1.91
C ASP A 174 -14.03 7.37 -1.11
N VAL A 175 -13.93 8.55 -1.73
CA VAL A 175 -13.07 9.65 -1.26
C VAL A 175 -13.90 10.92 -1.10
N PRO A 176 -13.93 11.54 0.09
CA PRO A 176 -14.61 12.82 0.29
C PRO A 176 -13.78 14.01 -0.23
N GLY A 177 -12.46 13.83 -0.35
CA GLY A 177 -11.52 14.85 -0.80
C GLY A 177 -10.14 14.67 -0.17
N PHE A 178 -9.34 15.74 -0.20
CA PHE A 178 -8.08 15.81 0.54
C PHE A 178 -8.31 16.25 1.99
N LEU A 179 -7.47 15.77 2.90
CA LEU A 179 -7.53 16.15 4.31
C LEU A 179 -7.19 17.65 4.46
N PRO A 180 -8.12 18.48 4.97
CA PRO A 180 -7.86 19.91 5.14
C PRO A 180 -6.95 20.17 6.34
N GLY A 181 -6.18 21.26 6.29
CA GLY A 181 -5.48 21.80 7.45
C GLY A 181 -4.15 22.48 7.12
N GLU A 182 -3.80 23.49 7.91
CA GLU A 182 -2.56 24.28 7.76
C GLU A 182 -1.30 23.40 7.70
N LYS A 183 -1.25 22.34 8.52
CA LYS A 183 -0.12 21.39 8.51
C LYS A 183 0.03 20.69 7.16
N ALA A 184 -1.07 20.30 6.51
CA ALA A 184 -1.03 19.63 5.22
C ALA A 184 -0.59 20.61 4.13
N GLU A 185 -1.10 21.85 4.17
CA GLU A 185 -0.70 22.92 3.26
C GLU A 185 0.80 23.23 3.38
N HIS A 186 1.30 23.48 4.59
CA HIS A 186 2.72 23.77 4.82
C HIS A 186 3.66 22.59 4.50
N ALA A 187 3.18 21.35 4.66
CA ALA A 187 3.93 20.17 4.24
C ALA A 187 3.93 19.98 2.70
N GLY A 188 3.10 20.72 1.97
CA GLY A 188 3.06 20.75 0.51
C GLY A 188 2.06 19.77 -0.10
N ILE A 189 0.85 19.65 0.46
CA ILE A 189 -0.20 18.76 -0.05
C ILE A 189 -0.48 18.97 -1.55
N ILE A 190 -0.36 20.20 -2.07
CA ILE A 190 -0.56 20.52 -3.49
C ILE A 190 0.39 19.70 -4.38
N ARG A 191 1.71 19.75 -4.11
CA ARG A 191 2.71 19.03 -4.92
C ARG A 191 2.69 17.52 -4.68
N HIS A 192 2.28 17.07 -3.49
CA HIS A 192 2.13 15.64 -3.19
C HIS A 192 0.88 15.06 -3.88
N GLY A 193 -0.27 15.70 -3.74
CA GLY A 193 -1.52 15.34 -4.41
C GLY A 193 -1.39 15.34 -5.94
N ALA A 194 -0.66 16.29 -6.51
CA ALA A 194 -0.39 16.34 -7.94
C ALA A 194 0.31 15.08 -8.48
N LYS A 195 1.13 14.38 -7.67
CA LYS A 195 1.78 13.13 -8.09
C LYS A 195 0.77 12.03 -8.37
N LEU A 196 -0.30 11.95 -7.57
CA LEU A 196 -1.36 10.94 -7.77
C LEU A 196 -2.15 11.23 -9.04
N LEU A 197 -2.51 12.51 -9.26
CA LEU A 197 -3.18 12.94 -10.49
C LEU A 197 -2.30 12.64 -11.72
N TYR A 198 -1.01 12.99 -11.66
CA TYR A 198 -0.05 12.71 -12.72
C TYR A 198 0.14 11.21 -12.97
N ALA A 199 0.04 10.38 -11.93
CA ALA A 199 0.19 8.93 -12.09
C ALA A 199 -0.98 8.31 -12.87
N TYR A 200 -2.17 8.89 -12.82
CA TYR A 200 -3.35 8.43 -13.57
C TYR A 200 -3.51 9.06 -14.96
N ALA A 201 -3.03 10.30 -15.16
CA ALA A 201 -3.20 11.07 -16.38
C ALA A 201 -2.24 10.64 -17.49
#